data_AF-A0A932H806-F1
#
_entry.id   AF-A0A932H806-F1
#
_cell.length_a   1.000
_cell.length_b   1.000
_cell.length_c   1.000
_cell.angle_alpha   90.00
_cell.angle_beta   90.00
_cell.angle_gamma   90.00
#
_symmetry.space_group_name_H-M   'P 1'
#
loop_
_entity.id
_entity.type
_entity.pdbx_description
1 polymer ?
#
loop_
_entity_poly.entity_id
_entity_poly.type
_entity_poly.pdbx_seq_one_letter_code
_entity_poly.pdbx_strand_id
1 'polypeptide(L)'
;MRSYAPERASEITTIPAETTRRVARELVEAACLGATIRIEGNDFPLRPAAACWYRGISAHKHGMLNGMSVAQINLLIGAVDVPGGLINSAAAGPNWGPKEGPDGLLVPGNPFTNTHMAPVPPRKVKQPESLELVELFPVSVYARTMLWLGVLYPEKFGLTYGPQVFIQCRTNLMATSGDPEVMAEALKRVPFMVSFADQHNETTEF
;
A
#
# COMPACT_ATOMS: atom_id res chain seq x y z
N MET A 1 -16.26 -8.54 15.56
CA MET A 1 -16.77 -9.32 14.40
C MET A 1 -18.22 -9.79 14.52
N ARG A 2 -18.87 -9.83 15.70
CA ARG A 2 -20.26 -10.30 15.84
C ARG A 2 -21.30 -9.54 14.98
N SER A 3 -21.03 -8.28 14.65
CA SER A 3 -21.85 -7.43 13.78
C SER A 3 -21.66 -7.66 12.27
N TYR A 4 -20.73 -8.54 11.87
CA TYR A 4 -20.37 -8.79 10.46
C TYR A 4 -20.69 -10.25 10.07
N ALA A 5 -21.88 -10.72 10.41
CA ALA A 5 -22.34 -12.03 9.96
C ALA A 5 -22.42 -12.08 8.41
N PRO A 6 -22.20 -13.24 7.77
CA PRO A 6 -22.28 -13.40 6.32
C PRO A 6 -23.57 -12.86 5.69
N GLU A 7 -24.70 -12.97 6.40
CA GLU A 7 -26.00 -12.47 5.96
C GLU A 7 -25.98 -10.94 5.83
N ARG A 8 -25.42 -10.25 6.82
CA ARG A 8 -25.25 -8.78 6.78
C ARG A 8 -24.24 -8.36 5.71
N ALA A 9 -23.16 -9.12 5.52
CA ALA A 9 -22.20 -8.85 4.45
C ALA A 9 -22.81 -9.02 3.06
N SER A 10 -23.77 -9.96 2.91
CA SER A 10 -24.47 -10.21 1.66
C SER A 10 -25.29 -8.99 1.19
N GLU A 11 -25.94 -8.29 2.12
CA GLU A 11 -26.68 -7.05 1.85
C GLU A 11 -25.81 -5.93 1.29
N ILE A 12 -24.50 -5.92 1.63
CA ILE A 12 -23.56 -4.86 1.23
C ILE A 12 -22.81 -5.26 -0.05
N THR A 13 -22.38 -6.52 -0.15
CA THR A 13 -21.44 -6.97 -1.19
C THR A 13 -22.12 -7.60 -2.39
N THR A 14 -23.42 -7.93 -2.29
CA THR A 14 -24.17 -8.79 -3.24
C THR A 14 -23.66 -10.22 -3.35
N ILE A 15 -22.65 -10.61 -2.54
CA ILE A 15 -22.16 -11.99 -2.47
C ILE A 15 -23.11 -12.80 -1.58
N PRO A 16 -23.65 -13.95 -2.04
CA PRO A 16 -24.50 -14.79 -1.21
C PRO A 16 -23.78 -15.23 0.07
N ALA A 17 -24.48 -15.19 1.22
CA ALA A 17 -23.92 -15.59 2.52
C ALA A 17 -23.30 -17.00 2.50
N GLU A 18 -23.91 -17.94 1.78
CA GLU A 18 -23.38 -19.29 1.56
C GLU A 18 -22.00 -19.27 0.88
N THR A 19 -21.81 -18.40 -0.11
CA THR A 19 -20.52 -18.26 -0.80
C THR A 19 -19.43 -17.77 0.14
N THR A 20 -19.73 -16.78 0.98
CA THR A 20 -18.78 -16.32 2.02
C THR A 20 -18.41 -17.44 2.99
N ARG A 21 -19.38 -18.22 3.46
CA ARG A 21 -19.14 -19.36 4.36
C ARG A 21 -18.31 -20.46 3.70
N ARG A 22 -18.62 -20.77 2.44
CA ARG A 22 -17.88 -21.77 1.65
C ARG A 22 -16.42 -21.37 1.45
N VAL A 23 -16.16 -20.15 0.98
CA VAL A 23 -14.78 -19.65 0.78
C VAL A 23 -14.01 -19.59 2.09
N ALA A 24 -14.64 -19.16 3.18
CA ALA A 24 -13.99 -19.16 4.50
C ALA A 24 -13.62 -20.57 4.96
N ARG A 25 -14.51 -21.56 4.75
CA ARG A 25 -14.25 -22.96 5.07
C ARG A 25 -13.12 -23.53 4.22
N GLU A 26 -13.18 -23.36 2.90
CA GLU A 26 -12.14 -23.81 1.96
C GLU A 26 -10.76 -23.22 2.31
N LEU A 27 -10.71 -21.95 2.71
CA LEU A 27 -9.48 -21.30 3.15
C LEU A 27 -8.91 -21.93 4.44
N VAL A 28 -9.77 -22.19 5.43
CA VAL A 28 -9.35 -22.81 6.71
C VAL A 28 -8.92 -24.25 6.53
N GLU A 29 -9.62 -25.02 5.68
CA GLU A 29 -9.25 -26.38 5.32
C GLU A 29 -7.88 -26.40 4.60
N ALA A 30 -7.69 -25.52 3.62
CA ALA A 30 -6.42 -25.39 2.90
C ALA A 30 -5.27 -24.89 3.80
N ALA A 31 -5.57 -24.13 4.86
CA ALA A 31 -4.54 -23.65 5.78
C ALA A 31 -3.89 -24.78 6.59
N CYS A 32 -4.44 -26.00 6.62
CA CYS A 32 -3.87 -27.15 7.31
C CYS A 32 -3.45 -26.83 8.76
N LEU A 33 -4.35 -26.20 9.52
CA LEU A 33 -4.03 -25.73 10.88
C LEU A 33 -3.52 -26.88 11.76
N GLY A 34 -2.35 -26.68 12.37
CA GLY A 34 -1.65 -27.69 13.17
C GLY A 34 -0.64 -28.55 12.40
N ALA A 35 -0.64 -28.52 11.06
CA ALA A 35 0.37 -29.21 10.28
C ALA A 35 1.76 -28.56 10.42
N THR A 36 2.79 -29.39 10.30
CA THR A 36 4.21 -28.99 10.31
C THR A 36 4.94 -29.54 9.09
N ILE A 37 6.06 -28.92 8.76
CA ILE A 37 7.00 -29.36 7.72
C ILE A 37 8.43 -29.20 8.25
N ARG A 38 9.32 -30.12 7.89
CA ARG A 38 10.74 -30.05 8.26
C ARG A 38 11.57 -29.52 7.10
N ILE A 39 12.27 -28.41 7.32
CA ILE A 39 13.14 -27.76 6.33
C ILE A 39 14.50 -27.57 7.00
N GLU A 40 15.57 -28.08 6.38
CA GLU A 40 16.95 -27.97 6.89
C GLU A 40 17.10 -28.38 8.37
N GLY A 41 16.38 -29.42 8.79
CA GLY A 41 16.43 -29.93 10.16
C GLY A 41 15.62 -29.12 11.19
N ASN A 42 14.92 -28.07 10.78
CA ASN A 42 14.04 -27.27 11.63
C ASN A 42 12.57 -27.57 11.29
N ASP A 43 11.72 -27.65 12.31
CA ASP A 43 10.28 -27.85 12.14
C ASP A 43 9.56 -26.51 12.09
N PHE A 44 8.76 -26.30 11.04
CA PHE A 44 7.99 -25.08 10.81
C PHE A 44 6.50 -25.40 10.71
N PRO A 45 5.61 -24.48 11.11
CA PRO A 45 4.19 -24.58 10.75
C PRO A 45 4.03 -24.56 9.23
N LEU A 46 3.26 -25.50 8.67
CA LEU A 46 2.92 -25.50 7.24
C LEU A 46 1.56 -24.82 7.04
N ARG A 47 1.49 -23.76 6.23
CA ARG A 47 0.23 -23.05 5.91
C ARG A 47 0.09 -22.79 4.42
N PRO A 48 -0.35 -23.76 3.61
CA PRO A 48 -0.43 -23.63 2.16
C PRO A 48 -1.67 -22.82 1.71
N ALA A 49 -1.95 -21.73 2.41
CA ALA A 49 -3.05 -20.82 2.14
C ALA A 49 -2.68 -19.41 2.61
N ALA A 50 -2.97 -18.41 1.79
CA ALA A 50 -2.76 -17.01 2.11
C ALA A 50 -3.78 -16.12 1.40
N ALA A 51 -4.11 -14.99 2.02
CA ALA A 51 -4.91 -13.94 1.41
C ALA A 51 -4.00 -12.79 0.98
N CYS A 52 -3.90 -12.56 -0.33
CA CYS A 52 -3.07 -11.52 -0.92
C CYS A 52 -3.95 -10.44 -1.55
N TRP A 53 -3.46 -9.20 -1.59
CA TRP A 53 -4.18 -8.10 -2.22
C TRP A 53 -3.25 -7.19 -3.01
N TYR A 54 -3.85 -6.41 -3.90
CA TYR A 54 -3.16 -5.36 -4.65
C TYR A 54 -4.13 -4.19 -4.90
N ARG A 55 -4.03 -3.55 -6.08
CA ARG A 55 -4.76 -2.33 -6.45
C ARG A 55 -6.27 -2.36 -6.16
N GLY A 56 -6.93 -3.49 -6.40
CA GLY A 56 -8.40 -3.57 -6.34
C GLY A 56 -9.00 -3.13 -5.00
N ILE A 57 -8.39 -3.47 -3.87
CA ILE A 57 -8.92 -3.08 -2.55
C ILE A 57 -8.31 -1.77 -2.02
N SER A 58 -7.19 -1.33 -2.60
CA SER A 58 -6.37 -0.23 -2.08
C SER A 58 -6.66 1.13 -2.72
N ALA A 59 -7.20 1.17 -3.94
CA ALA A 59 -7.50 2.41 -4.67
C ALA A 59 -8.83 3.08 -4.26
N HIS A 60 -9.16 3.07 -2.96
CA HIS A 60 -10.41 3.62 -2.41
C HIS A 60 -10.19 4.34 -1.07
N LYS A 61 -11.19 5.13 -0.63
CA LYS A 61 -11.14 5.99 0.57
C LYS A 61 -10.83 5.27 1.90
N HIS A 62 -10.81 3.94 1.93
CA HIS A 62 -10.46 3.14 3.10
C HIS A 62 -9.47 2.02 2.78
N GLY A 63 -8.65 2.18 1.74
CA GLY A 63 -7.72 1.15 1.26
C GLY A 63 -6.79 0.58 2.35
N MET A 64 -6.36 1.42 3.29
CA MET A 64 -5.57 0.97 4.45
C MET A 64 -6.38 0.01 5.35
N LEU A 65 -7.64 0.33 5.66
CA LEU A 65 -8.50 -0.52 6.49
C LEU A 65 -8.83 -1.84 5.77
N ASN A 66 -9.05 -1.78 4.45
CA ASN A 66 -9.28 -2.97 3.63
C ASN A 66 -8.05 -3.89 3.66
N GLY A 67 -6.85 -3.33 3.43
CA GLY A 67 -5.59 -4.07 3.52
C GLY A 67 -5.37 -4.68 4.90
N MET A 68 -5.56 -3.91 5.98
CA MET A 68 -5.47 -4.43 7.34
C MET A 68 -6.46 -5.59 7.60
N SER A 69 -7.66 -5.52 7.03
CA SER A 69 -8.65 -6.60 7.14
C SER A 69 -8.18 -7.88 6.47
N VAL A 70 -7.52 -7.80 5.31
CA VAL A 70 -6.94 -8.97 4.64
C VAL A 70 -5.68 -9.47 5.36
N ALA A 71 -4.82 -8.59 5.89
CA ALA A 71 -3.69 -8.99 6.73
C ALA A 71 -4.15 -9.78 7.97
N GLN A 72 -5.25 -9.37 8.59
CA GLN A 72 -5.83 -10.07 9.74
C GLN A 72 -6.24 -11.50 9.39
N ILE A 73 -6.68 -11.79 8.17
CA ILE A 73 -6.97 -13.17 7.75
C ILE A 73 -5.72 -14.04 7.86
N ASN A 74 -4.59 -13.58 7.34
CA ASN A 74 -3.31 -14.31 7.41
C ASN A 74 -2.84 -14.51 8.85
N LEU A 75 -3.04 -13.51 9.73
CA LEU A 75 -2.76 -13.64 11.15
C LEU A 75 -3.63 -14.71 11.82
N LEU A 76 -4.93 -14.76 11.50
CA LEU A 76 -5.88 -15.71 12.08
C LEU A 76 -5.57 -17.16 11.69
N ILE A 77 -5.15 -17.41 10.45
CA ILE A 77 -4.75 -18.76 10.01
C ILE A 77 -3.26 -19.07 10.30
N GLY A 78 -2.52 -18.12 10.89
CA GLY A 78 -1.11 -18.26 11.21
C GLY A 78 -0.20 -18.38 9.98
N ALA A 79 -0.60 -17.80 8.85
CA ALA A 79 0.08 -17.91 7.56
C ALA A 79 1.13 -16.81 7.30
N VAL A 80 1.51 -16.01 8.30
CA VAL A 80 2.52 -14.95 8.13
C VAL A 80 3.92 -15.55 8.33
N ASP A 81 4.81 -15.34 7.35
CA ASP A 81 6.23 -15.73 7.39
C ASP A 81 6.46 -17.22 7.71
N VAL A 82 5.60 -18.10 7.16
CA VAL A 82 5.71 -19.55 7.28
C VAL A 82 5.64 -20.24 5.91
N PRO A 83 6.19 -21.46 5.75
CA PRO A 83 6.12 -22.22 4.51
C PRO A 83 4.69 -22.35 3.95
N GLY A 84 4.53 -21.96 2.67
CA GLY A 84 3.25 -21.97 1.95
C GLY A 84 2.35 -20.76 2.19
N GLY A 85 2.67 -19.93 3.19
CA GLY A 85 1.88 -18.77 3.59
C GLY A 85 2.27 -17.49 2.87
N LEU A 86 1.85 -16.36 3.43
CA LEU A 86 2.26 -15.03 3.02
C LEU A 86 3.69 -14.76 3.51
N ILE A 87 4.63 -14.68 2.56
CA ILE A 87 6.02 -14.35 2.83
C ILE A 87 6.26 -12.92 2.39
N ASN A 88 6.86 -12.10 3.27
CA ASN A 88 7.23 -10.74 2.93
C ASN A 88 8.34 -10.70 1.85
N SER A 89 8.53 -9.54 1.21
CA SER A 89 9.71 -9.30 0.38
C SER A 89 11.01 -9.61 1.15
N ALA A 90 12.05 -10.06 0.45
CA ALA A 90 13.33 -10.47 1.03
C ALA A 90 13.76 -9.55 2.19
N ALA A 91 13.82 -10.10 3.41
CA ALA A 91 14.12 -9.33 4.62
C ALA A 91 15.54 -8.75 4.61
N ALA A 92 16.44 -9.32 3.82
CA ALA A 92 17.80 -8.83 3.61
C ALA A 92 18.20 -8.94 2.13
N GLY A 93 18.99 -7.99 1.67
CA GLY A 93 19.61 -7.98 0.36
C GLY A 93 20.89 -7.12 0.38
N PRO A 94 21.50 -6.84 -0.78
CA PRO A 94 22.80 -6.18 -0.84
C PRO A 94 22.88 -4.84 -0.09
N ASN A 95 21.77 -4.09 -0.07
CA ASN A 95 21.71 -2.74 0.48
C ASN A 95 20.57 -2.52 1.51
N TRP A 96 19.96 -3.60 2.01
CA TRP A 96 18.89 -3.50 3.02
C TRP A 96 18.91 -4.72 3.93
N GLY A 97 18.44 -4.53 5.16
CA GLY A 97 18.38 -5.60 6.14
C GLY A 97 17.50 -5.24 7.32
N PRO A 98 17.15 -6.22 8.16
CA PRO A 98 16.48 -5.96 9.42
C PRO A 98 17.35 -5.08 10.32
N LYS A 99 16.73 -4.22 11.11
CA LYS A 99 17.40 -3.36 12.08
C LYS A 99 16.59 -3.26 13.37
N GLU A 100 17.26 -2.86 14.44
CA GLU A 100 16.60 -2.54 15.71
C GLU A 100 15.80 -1.24 15.56
N GLY A 101 14.53 -1.30 15.94
CA GLY A 101 13.65 -0.15 16.04
C GLY A 101 13.94 0.66 17.30
N PRO A 102 13.56 1.95 17.33
CA PRO A 102 13.76 2.82 18.51
C PRO A 102 12.90 2.42 19.71
N ASP A 103 11.94 1.53 19.53
CA ASP A 103 11.13 0.88 20.56
C ASP A 103 11.65 -0.50 20.96
N GLY A 104 12.81 -0.93 20.45
CA GLY A 104 13.38 -2.26 20.66
C GLY A 104 12.70 -3.36 19.85
N LEU A 105 11.73 -3.03 18.98
CA LEU A 105 11.10 -3.99 18.07
C LEU A 105 11.87 -4.10 16.77
N LEU A 106 11.77 -5.25 16.10
CA LEU A 106 12.39 -5.48 14.80
C LEU A 106 11.76 -4.58 13.74
N VAL A 107 12.55 -3.76 13.07
CA VAL A 107 12.16 -3.11 11.81
C VAL A 107 12.60 -4.01 10.66
N PRO A 108 11.66 -4.58 9.88
CA PRO A 108 12.02 -5.49 8.80
C PRO A 108 12.78 -4.74 7.69
N GLY A 109 13.79 -5.41 7.12
CA GLY A 109 14.40 -4.92 5.90
C GLY A 109 13.42 -5.03 4.73
N ASN A 110 13.59 -4.17 3.74
CA ASN A 110 12.72 -4.10 2.58
C ASN A 110 13.57 -3.69 1.36
N PRO A 111 13.47 -4.36 0.19
CA PRO A 111 14.16 -3.93 -1.04
C PRO A 111 13.86 -2.47 -1.44
N PHE A 112 12.78 -1.92 -0.92
CA PHE A 112 12.30 -0.57 -1.13
C PHE A 112 12.77 0.44 -0.05
N THR A 113 13.65 0.05 0.90
CA THR A 113 14.15 0.95 1.96
C THR A 113 14.83 2.20 1.44
N ASN A 114 15.41 2.16 0.24
CA ASN A 114 16.13 3.30 -0.34
C ASN A 114 15.19 4.31 -1.03
N THR A 115 13.94 3.93 -1.31
CA THR A 115 12.98 4.78 -2.04
C THR A 115 11.72 5.10 -1.24
N HIS A 116 11.63 4.59 -0.01
CA HIS A 116 10.43 4.69 0.82
C HIS A 116 10.77 4.92 2.29
N MET A 117 9.89 5.66 2.97
CA MET A 117 10.04 5.91 4.40
C MET A 117 9.71 4.65 5.21
N ALA A 118 10.29 4.56 6.40
CA ALA A 118 9.91 3.54 7.36
C ALA A 118 8.47 3.77 7.87
N PRO A 119 7.60 2.74 7.86
CA PRO A 119 6.25 2.85 8.42
C PRO A 119 6.25 2.71 9.95
N VAL A 120 7.28 2.08 10.52
CA VAL A 120 7.42 1.79 11.95
C VAL A 120 8.83 2.22 12.41
N PRO A 121 8.94 2.99 13.53
CA PRO A 121 7.83 3.56 14.27
C PRO A 121 7.09 4.63 13.43
N PRO A 122 5.81 4.90 13.74
CA PRO A 122 5.08 5.96 13.05
C PRO A 122 5.79 7.31 13.22
N ARG A 123 5.90 8.07 12.13
CA ARG A 123 6.42 9.44 12.16
C ARG A 123 5.46 10.34 12.94
N LYS A 124 5.98 11.44 13.52
CA LYS A 124 5.14 12.45 14.17
C LYS A 124 4.38 13.23 13.09
N VAL A 125 3.05 13.31 13.23
CA VAL A 125 2.22 14.18 12.38
C VAL A 125 2.56 15.63 12.66
N LYS A 126 2.74 16.42 11.60
CA LYS A 126 2.99 17.87 11.67
C LYS A 126 2.31 18.60 10.51
N GLN A 127 2.35 19.92 10.55
CA GLN A 127 1.85 20.75 9.45
C GLN A 127 2.59 20.40 8.14
N PRO A 128 1.89 20.36 7.00
CA PRO A 128 2.52 20.11 5.71
C PRO A 128 3.62 21.12 5.43
N GLU A 129 4.79 20.61 5.03
CA GLU A 129 5.94 21.41 4.59
C GLU A 129 6.30 21.09 3.14
N SER A 130 5.89 19.91 2.65
CA SER A 130 6.09 19.44 1.28
C SER A 130 4.78 19.44 0.48
N LEU A 131 4.86 19.63 -0.85
CA LEU A 131 3.71 19.47 -1.75
C LEU A 131 3.13 18.04 -1.73
N GLU A 132 3.91 17.03 -1.32
CA GLU A 132 3.44 15.64 -1.20
C GLU A 132 2.51 15.42 0.01
N LEU A 133 2.43 16.40 0.93
CA LEU A 133 1.59 16.34 2.15
C LEU A 133 1.91 15.14 3.04
N VAL A 134 3.10 14.57 2.90
CA VAL A 134 3.52 13.29 3.50
C VAL A 134 3.59 13.35 5.03
N GLU A 135 3.67 14.56 5.58
CA GLU A 135 3.67 14.88 7.01
C GLU A 135 2.35 14.49 7.70
N LEU A 136 1.26 14.41 6.94
CA LEU A 136 -0.06 14.00 7.44
C LEU A 136 -0.24 12.48 7.53
N PHE A 137 0.69 11.70 6.97
CA PHE A 137 0.56 10.25 6.81
C PHE A 137 1.64 9.51 7.61
N PRO A 138 1.50 9.37 8.94
CA PRO A 138 2.59 8.95 9.83
C PRO A 138 3.08 7.52 9.61
N VAL A 139 2.22 6.65 9.06
CA VAL A 139 2.50 5.22 8.81
C VAL A 139 2.69 4.91 7.32
N SER A 140 2.59 5.92 6.44
CA SER A 140 2.75 5.69 5.01
C SER A 140 4.22 5.65 4.62
N VAL A 141 4.54 4.78 3.67
CA VAL A 141 5.89 4.62 3.11
C VAL A 141 6.17 5.60 1.95
N TYR A 142 5.12 6.26 1.42
CA TYR A 142 5.13 7.38 0.47
C TYR A 142 3.74 8.05 0.43
N ALA A 143 3.60 9.25 -0.12
CA ALA A 143 2.30 9.92 -0.28
C ALA A 143 2.10 10.52 -1.69
N ARG A 144 2.78 9.99 -2.71
CA ARG A 144 2.82 10.55 -4.08
C ARG A 144 1.46 10.91 -4.68
N THR A 145 0.40 10.15 -4.41
CA THR A 145 -0.96 10.47 -4.89
C THR A 145 -1.48 11.81 -4.37
N MET A 146 -1.00 12.26 -3.20
CA MET A 146 -1.40 13.50 -2.55
C MET A 146 -0.65 14.72 -3.07
N LEU A 147 0.45 14.53 -3.80
CA LEU A 147 1.24 15.60 -4.42
C LEU A 147 0.35 16.61 -5.16
N TRP A 148 -0.59 16.10 -5.95
CA TRP A 148 -1.45 16.94 -6.78
C TRP A 148 -2.43 17.77 -5.98
N LEU A 149 -2.82 17.34 -4.77
CA LEU A 149 -3.60 18.17 -3.86
C LEU A 149 -2.76 19.33 -3.32
N GLY A 150 -1.49 19.09 -2.98
CA GLY A 150 -0.57 20.15 -2.57
C GLY A 150 -0.28 21.14 -3.69
N VAL A 151 -0.19 20.68 -4.94
CA VAL A 151 -0.01 21.55 -6.12
C VAL A 151 -1.26 22.39 -6.43
N LEU A 152 -2.45 21.78 -6.38
CA LEU A 152 -3.71 22.46 -6.69
C LEU A 152 -4.19 23.40 -5.58
N TYR A 153 -3.94 23.04 -4.32
CA TYR A 153 -4.51 23.72 -3.16
C TYR A 153 -3.47 24.02 -2.05
N PRO A 154 -2.30 24.59 -2.37
CA PRO A 154 -1.21 24.76 -1.40
C PRO A 154 -1.64 25.54 -0.15
N GLU A 155 -2.42 26.61 -0.34
CA GLU A 155 -2.89 27.48 0.75
C GLU A 155 -3.79 26.74 1.76
N LYS A 156 -4.57 25.75 1.32
CA LYS A 156 -5.42 24.94 2.24
C LYS A 156 -4.58 24.12 3.21
N PHE A 157 -3.32 23.86 2.86
CA PHE A 157 -2.37 23.09 3.64
C PHE A 157 -1.32 23.99 4.32
N GLY A 158 -1.48 25.32 4.26
CA GLY A 158 -0.53 26.26 4.84
C GLY A 158 0.77 26.42 4.04
N LEU A 159 0.82 25.90 2.81
CA LEU A 159 1.98 26.03 1.94
C LEU A 159 1.93 27.38 1.21
N THR A 160 3.05 28.10 1.23
CA THR A 160 3.19 29.42 0.60
C THR A 160 3.97 29.38 -0.71
N TYR A 161 4.10 28.19 -1.32
CA TYR A 161 4.89 27.97 -2.51
C TYR A 161 4.22 26.94 -3.43
N GLY A 162 4.66 26.91 -4.68
CA GLY A 162 4.25 25.93 -5.68
C GLY A 162 5.44 25.45 -6.51
N PRO A 163 5.27 24.37 -7.29
CA PRO A 163 6.33 23.83 -8.12
C PRO A 163 6.73 24.83 -9.21
N GLN A 164 8.03 25.03 -9.42
CA GLN A 164 8.57 25.89 -10.50
C GLN A 164 9.03 25.07 -11.71
N VAL A 165 9.56 23.88 -11.44
CA VAL A 165 10.04 22.94 -12.46
C VAL A 165 9.51 21.55 -12.13
N PHE A 166 9.03 20.84 -13.13
CA PHE A 166 8.64 19.44 -12.99
C PHE A 166 9.36 18.58 -14.04
N ILE A 167 10.06 17.56 -13.57
CA ILE A 167 10.74 16.59 -14.42
C ILE A 167 9.94 15.29 -14.38
N GLN A 168 9.30 14.97 -15.50
CA GLN A 168 8.53 13.76 -15.71
C GLN A 168 9.43 12.72 -16.40
N CYS A 169 9.59 11.54 -15.82
CA CYS A 169 10.34 10.44 -16.42
C CYS A 169 9.49 9.18 -16.52
N ARG A 170 9.35 8.63 -17.74
CA ARG A 170 8.75 7.31 -18.03
C ARG A 170 7.37 7.08 -17.37
N THR A 171 6.56 8.13 -17.32
CA THR A 171 5.19 8.08 -16.78
C THR A 171 4.25 8.88 -17.67
N ASN A 172 2.97 8.53 -17.71
CA ASN A 172 1.93 9.28 -18.43
C ASN A 172 0.85 9.66 -17.41
N LEU A 173 1.03 10.81 -16.75
CA LEU A 173 0.19 11.28 -15.66
C LEU A 173 -1.25 11.54 -16.10
N MET A 174 -1.45 12.02 -17.32
CA MET A 174 -2.77 12.25 -17.89
C MET A 174 -3.59 10.97 -18.02
N ALA A 175 -2.94 9.83 -18.30
CA ALA A 175 -3.62 8.53 -18.43
C ALA A 175 -3.63 7.68 -17.14
N THR A 176 -2.64 7.86 -16.27
CA THR A 176 -2.41 6.96 -15.11
C THR A 176 -2.76 7.56 -13.76
N SER A 177 -3.11 8.84 -13.71
CA SER A 177 -3.59 9.49 -12.50
C SER A 177 -5.11 9.32 -12.34
N GLY A 178 -5.71 10.12 -11.45
CA GLY A 178 -7.16 10.20 -11.32
C GLY A 178 -7.81 10.88 -12.52
N ASP A 179 -8.67 11.85 -12.25
CA ASP A 179 -9.35 12.60 -13.30
C ASP A 179 -8.34 13.36 -14.20
N PRO A 180 -8.36 13.17 -15.53
CA PRO A 180 -7.41 13.81 -16.45
C PRO A 180 -7.58 15.32 -16.52
N GLU A 181 -8.80 15.86 -16.38
CA GLU A 181 -9.03 17.30 -16.37
C GLU A 181 -8.41 17.93 -15.13
N VAL A 182 -8.62 17.30 -13.96
CA VAL A 182 -7.97 17.73 -12.70
C VAL A 182 -6.46 17.63 -12.80
N MET A 183 -5.94 16.59 -13.45
CA MET A 183 -4.50 16.43 -13.67
C MET A 183 -3.94 17.52 -14.59
N ALA A 184 -4.62 17.85 -15.70
CA ALA A 184 -4.23 18.93 -16.59
C ALA A 184 -4.15 20.27 -15.82
N GLU A 185 -5.14 20.56 -14.98
CA GLU A 185 -5.15 21.76 -14.15
C GLU A 185 -3.99 21.77 -13.15
N ALA A 186 -3.60 20.62 -12.60
CA ALA A 186 -2.45 20.51 -11.71
C ALA A 186 -1.13 20.74 -12.46
N LEU A 187 -0.97 20.15 -13.64
CA LEU A 187 0.24 20.28 -14.44
C LEU A 187 0.42 21.71 -14.98
N LYS A 188 -0.67 22.40 -15.36
CA LYS A 188 -0.65 23.83 -15.75
C LYS A 188 -0.16 24.77 -14.64
N ARG A 189 -0.16 24.34 -13.38
CA ARG A 189 0.42 25.12 -12.27
C ARG A 189 1.95 25.13 -12.28
N VAL A 190 2.58 24.25 -13.04
CA VAL A 190 4.04 24.18 -13.17
C VAL A 190 4.49 25.06 -14.34
N PRO A 191 5.28 26.12 -14.10
CA PRO A 191 5.76 27.01 -15.15
C PRO A 191 6.65 26.35 -16.21
N PHE A 192 7.44 25.35 -15.82
CA PHE A 192 8.38 24.68 -16.71
C PHE A 192 8.39 23.18 -16.49
N MET A 193 8.13 22.42 -17.56
CA MET A 193 8.07 20.96 -17.52
C MET A 193 9.09 20.35 -18.51
N VAL A 194 9.78 19.30 -18.06
CA VAL A 194 10.66 18.48 -18.92
C VAL A 194 10.17 17.04 -18.87
N SER A 195 9.90 16.47 -20.03
CA SER A 195 9.36 15.12 -20.14
C SER A 195 10.34 14.18 -20.84
N PHE A 196 10.81 13.17 -20.13
CA PHE A 196 11.57 12.05 -20.68
C PHE A 196 10.59 10.88 -20.91
N ALA A 197 10.18 10.69 -22.15
CA ALA A 197 9.28 9.63 -22.57
C ALA A 197 9.82 8.91 -23.80
N ASP A 198 9.53 7.61 -23.91
CA ASP A 198 9.94 6.81 -25.07
C ASP A 198 9.19 7.24 -26.35
N GLN A 199 7.97 7.79 -26.18
CA GLN A 199 7.10 8.30 -27.23
C GLN A 199 6.28 9.49 -26.71
N HIS A 200 5.81 10.35 -27.61
CA HIS A 200 4.77 11.32 -27.30
C HIS A 200 3.53 10.61 -26.74
N ASN A 201 2.92 11.23 -25.74
CA ASN A 201 1.73 10.75 -25.06
C ASN A 201 0.94 11.95 -24.52
N GLU A 202 -0.22 11.68 -23.96
CA GLU A 202 -1.16 12.68 -23.44
C GLU A 202 -0.50 13.66 -22.47
N THR A 203 0.45 13.22 -21.63
CA THR A 203 1.15 14.15 -20.72
C THR A 203 2.19 15.04 -21.41
N THR A 204 2.72 14.64 -22.56
CA THR A 204 3.64 15.49 -23.32
C THR A 204 2.93 16.46 -24.27
N GLU A 205 1.61 16.31 -24.45
CA GLU A 205 0.82 17.01 -25.49
C GLU A 205 -0.47 17.70 -24.99
N PHE A 206 -0.79 17.63 -23.69
CA PHE A 206 -2.03 18.19 -23.11
C PHE A 206 -2.11 19.72 -23.10
#